data_AF-A0A8T4VTN0-F1
#
_entry.id   AF-A0A8T4VTN0-F1
#
_cell.length_a   1.000
_cell.length_b   1.000
_cell.length_c   1.000
_cell.angle_alpha   90.00
_cell.angle_beta   90.00
_cell.angle_gamma   90.00
#
_symmetry.space_group_name_H-M   'P 1'
#
loop_
_entity.id
_entity.type
_entity.pdbx_description
1 polymer ?
#
loop_
_entity_poly.entity_id
_entity_poly.type
_entity_poly.pdbx_seq_one_letter_code
_entity_poly.pdbx_strand_id
1 'polypeptide(L)' 'MTNLDYVELYAKKLKNDNSLFKQQKILIESQLKGSSSLFRNMFKGKDFKECARKYLKSVGLIKELKNN' A
#
# COMPACT_ATOMS: atom_id res chain seq x y z
N MET A 1 27.58 7.07 -17.71
CA MET A 1 26.31 6.53 -17.23
C MET A 1 25.97 7.22 -15.93
N THR A 2 24.89 7.98 -15.93
CA THR A 2 24.37 8.69 -14.76
C THR A 2 23.34 7.82 -14.03
N ASN A 3 23.00 8.16 -12.79
CA ASN A 3 21.99 7.43 -12.02
C ASN A 3 20.63 7.39 -12.74
N LEU A 4 20.31 8.41 -13.53
CA LEU A 4 19.07 8.47 -14.32
C LEU A 4 19.07 7.43 -15.46
N ASP A 5 20.21 7.20 -16.10
CA ASP A 5 20.33 6.18 -17.17
C ASP A 5 20.06 4.77 -16.63
N TYR A 6 20.48 4.49 -15.39
CA TYR A 6 20.20 3.22 -14.71
C TYR A 6 18.72 3.05 -14.39
N VAL A 7 18.05 4.11 -13.92
CA VAL A 7 16.61 4.09 -13.64
C VAL A 7 15.82 3.86 -14.94
N GLU A 8 16.19 4.54 -16.02
CA GLU A 8 15.53 4.41 -17.31
C GLU A 8 15.76 3.02 -17.93
N LEU A 9 16.99 2.49 -17.86
CA LEU A 9 17.32 1.15 -18.31
C LEU A 9 16.57 0.08 -17.49
N TYR A 10 16.49 0.28 -16.16
CA TYR A 10 15.73 -0.60 -15.28
C TYR A 10 14.24 -0.58 -15.63
N ALA A 11 13.65 0.60 -15.81
CA ALA A 11 12.25 0.74 -16.20
C ALA A 11 11.95 0.13 -17.59
N LYS A 12 12.84 0.31 -18.56
CA LYS A 12 12.74 -0.30 -19.90
C LYS A 12 12.84 -1.83 -19.83
N LYS A 13 13.77 -2.38 -19.04
CA LYS A 13 13.83 -3.83 -18.78
C LYS A 13 12.59 -4.33 -18.06
N LEU A 14 12.08 -3.59 -17.08
CA LEU A 14 10.85 -3.91 -16.36
C LEU A 14 9.64 -4.04 -17.30
N LYS A 15 9.53 -3.12 -18.27
CA LYS A 15 8.44 -3.11 -19.26
C LYS A 15 8.53 -4.27 -20.25
N ASN A 16 9.75 -4.64 -20.65
CA ASN A 16 9.99 -5.62 -21.71
C ASN A 16 10.11 -7.06 -21.20
N ASP A 17 10.49 -7.26 -19.93
CA ASP A 17 10.63 -8.57 -19.31
C ASP A 17 9.86 -8.64 -17.97
N ASN A 18 8.66 -9.20 -18.04
CA ASN A 18 7.76 -9.35 -16.89
C ASN A 18 8.16 -10.48 -15.92
N SER A 19 9.22 -11.24 -16.19
CA SER A 19 9.65 -12.33 -15.31
C SER A 19 10.15 -11.82 -13.95
N LEU A 20 10.90 -10.70 -13.95
CA LEU A 20 11.32 -9.97 -12.76
C LEU A 20 10.12 -9.37 -11.99
N PHE A 21 9.08 -8.95 -12.73
CA PHE A 21 7.82 -8.50 -12.14
C PHE A 21 7.09 -9.62 -11.41
N LYS A 22 7.26 -10.89 -11.79
CA LYS A 22 6.48 -11.99 -11.21
C LYS A 22 6.68 -12.09 -9.70
N GLN A 23 7.93 -12.00 -9.23
CA GLN A 23 8.24 -12.06 -7.80
C GLN A 23 7.80 -10.79 -7.06
N GLN A 24 8.07 -9.60 -7.62
CA GLN A 24 7.62 -8.33 -7.03
C GLN A 24 6.09 -8.23 -6.98
N LYS A 25 5.41 -8.69 -8.03
CA LYS A 25 3.96 -8.79 -8.12
C LYS A 25 3.41 -9.74 -7.07
N ILE A 26 4.01 -10.92 -6.89
CA ILE A 26 3.63 -11.85 -5.81
C ILE A 26 3.78 -11.18 -4.45
N LEU A 27 4.87 -10.44 -4.21
CA LEU A 27 5.08 -9.71 -2.96
C LEU A 27 3.99 -8.64 -2.75
N ILE A 28 3.75 -7.79 -3.75
CA ILE A 28 2.73 -6.72 -3.69
C ILE A 28 1.34 -7.32 -3.49
N GLU A 29 0.98 -8.37 -4.22
CA GLU A 29 -0.30 -9.06 -4.08
C GLU A 29 -0.45 -9.70 -2.71
N SER A 30 0.62 -10.27 -2.15
CA SER A 30 0.61 -10.85 -0.81
C SER A 30 0.41 -9.78 0.27
N GLN A 31 1.08 -8.63 0.12
CA GLN A 31 0.91 -7.48 1.01
C GLN A 31 -0.50 -6.91 0.93
N LEU A 32 -1.06 -6.79 -0.27
CA LEU A 32 -2.44 -6.33 -0.49
C LEU A 32 -3.46 -7.30 0.13
N LYS A 33 -3.31 -8.61 -0.10
CA LYS A 33 -4.18 -9.64 0.48
C LYS A 33 -4.10 -9.67 2.01
N GLY A 34 -2.89 -9.65 2.56
CA GLY A 34 -2.64 -9.63 4.00
C GLY A 34 -3.27 -8.39 4.66
N SER A 35 -2.99 -7.22 4.10
CA SER A 35 -3.58 -5.96 4.56
C SER A 35 -5.10 -5.98 4.49
N SER A 36 -5.67 -6.43 3.36
CA SER A 36 -7.12 -6.49 3.18
C SER A 36 -7.80 -7.41 4.19
N SER A 37 -7.19 -8.57 4.48
CA SER A 37 -7.70 -9.51 5.49
C SER A 37 -7.62 -8.93 6.90
N LEU A 38 -6.47 -8.32 7.25
CA LEU A 38 -6.29 -7.66 8.54
C LEU A 38 -7.33 -6.54 8.75
N PHE A 39 -7.47 -5.63 7.79
CA PHE A 39 -8.44 -4.53 7.89
C PHE A 39 -9.87 -5.04 7.90
N ARG A 40 -10.21 -6.08 7.12
CA ARG A 40 -11.54 -6.71 7.17
C ARG A 40 -11.86 -7.28 8.55
N ASN A 41 -10.91 -7.99 9.16
CA ASN A 41 -11.08 -8.57 10.50
C ASN A 41 -11.12 -7.48 11.58
N MET A 42 -10.30 -6.45 11.45
CA MET A 42 -10.25 -5.32 12.38
C MET A 42 -11.53 -4.50 12.34
N PHE A 43 -12.11 -4.30 11.14
CA PHE A 43 -13.32 -3.50 10.95
C PHE A 43 -14.62 -4.31 11.05
N LYS A 44 -14.55 -5.65 11.11
CA LYS A 44 -15.69 -6.56 11.33
C LYS A 44 -16.93 -6.26 10.46
N GLY A 45 -16.73 -5.84 9.22
CA GLY A 45 -17.83 -5.50 8.28
C GLY A 45 -18.54 -4.19 8.57
N LYS A 46 -18.04 -3.36 9.50
CA LYS A 46 -18.49 -1.99 9.71
C LYS A 46 -18.01 -1.06 8.59
N ASP A 47 -18.56 0.14 8.53
CA ASP A 47 -18.14 1.16 7.56
C ASP A 47 -16.62 1.36 7.60
N PHE A 48 -15.98 1.13 6.46
CA PHE A 48 -14.54 1.19 6.31
C PHE A 48 -13.99 2.58 6.63
N LYS A 49 -14.66 3.65 6.17
CA LYS A 49 -14.18 5.03 6.37
C LYS A 49 -14.23 5.41 7.84
N GLU A 50 -15.31 5.05 8.54
CA GLU A 50 -15.44 5.33 9.96
C GLU A 50 -14.37 4.59 10.77
N CYS A 51 -14.19 3.30 10.51
CA CYS A 51 -13.23 2.50 11.26
C CYS A 51 -11.78 2.86 10.92
N ALA A 52 -11.48 3.18 9.67
CA ALA A 52 -10.18 3.69 9.26
C ALA A 52 -9.87 5.03 9.95
N ARG A 53 -10.84 5.95 10.04
CA ARG A 53 -10.66 7.21 10.79
C ARG A 53 -10.39 6.95 12.28
N LYS A 54 -11.16 6.06 12.91
CA LYS A 54 -10.94 5.68 14.33
C LYS A 54 -9.54 5.09 14.53
N TYR A 55 -9.12 4.20 13.64
CA TYR A 55 -7.79 3.60 13.68
C TYR A 55 -6.67 4.63 13.51
N LEU A 56 -6.74 5.45 12.44
CA LEU A 56 -5.76 6.51 12.17
C LEU A 56 -5.64 7.51 13.32
N LYS A 57 -6.76 7.79 14.00
CA LYS A 57 -6.78 8.62 15.20
C LYS A 57 -6.07 7.93 16.37
N SER A 58 -6.32 6.64 16.59
CA SER A 58 -5.66 5.87 17.67
C SER A 58 -4.14 5.75 17.53
N VAL A 59 -3.64 5.75 16.29
CA VAL A 59 -2.19 5.71 16.01
C VAL A 59 -1.57 7.11 15.84
N GLY A 60 -2.35 8.18 16.10
CA GLY A 60 -1.86 9.56 16.08
C GLY A 60 -1.58 10.14 14.69
N LEU A 61 -2.03 9.48 13.61
CA LEU A 61 -1.83 9.95 12.24
C LEU A 61 -2.82 11.05 11.84
N ILE A 62 -3.95 11.17 12.54
CA ILE A 62 -4.88 12.29 12.37
C ILE A 62 -5.28 12.86 13.73
N LYS A 63 -5.38 14.19 13.80
CA LYS A 63 -5.83 14.91 14.99
C LYS A 63 -7.36 14.89 15.08
N GLU A 64 -7.88 14.92 16.30
CA GLU A 64 -9.29 15.21 16.52
C GLU A 64 -9.56 16.64 16.05
N LEU A 65 -10.47 16.82 15.08
CA LEU A 65 -10.98 18.15 14.76
C LEU A 65 -11.71 18.65 16.00
N LYS A 66 -11.04 19.49 16.79
CA LYS A 66 -11.72 20.32 17.78
C LYS A 66 -12.61 21.27 16.99
N ASN A 67 -13.91 20.99 16.98
CA ASN A 67 -14.89 21.98 16.57
C ASN A 67 -14.85 23.08 17.64
N ASN A 68 -14.15 24.16 17.33
CA ASN A 68 -14.33 25.46 17.98
C ASN A 68 -15.46 26.20 17.27
#